data_AF-A0A1G4ILE2-F1
#
_entry.id   AF-A0A1G4ILE2-F1
#
_cell.length_a   1.000
_cell.length_b   1.000
_cell.length_c   1.000
_cell.angle_alpha   90.00
_cell.angle_beta   90.00
_cell.angle_gamma   90.00
#
_symmetry.space_group_name_H-M   'P 1'
#
loop_
_entity.id
_entity.type
_entity.pdbx_description
1 polymer ?
#
loop_
_entity_poly.entity_id
_entity_poly.type
_entity_poly.pdbx_seq_one_letter_code
_entity_poly.pdbx_strand_id
1 'polypeptide(L)'
;MLFAQIAVTALLSVTGALGLTLKQPHVAFLSSEKRPVALSPVSQNYEKAVRPLVIDRANETLEFSFSLETENRPEQAVFLLGSVPRSAEISFEPIIKTQQNGFTYRFKVPVEKLPEPLLYLALESQELLTATLVLANTNGGSDNLFVELFDLKLDFEAGKELSWPARLESQPEITHLFKGTPKTAPAWITSSTSMVVGACFAVLLVAWMSMGMFSAVSLPLSSSKTLYVLAFIACIVGMEYVFVQYYLGASIFVTLEHAFYVCLGGLFSGAKLLQSFSQ
;
A
#
# COMPACT_ATOMS: atom_id res chain seq x y z
N MET A 1 -25.96 -24.50 -72.94
CA MET A 1 -24.99 -24.47 -71.81
C MET A 1 -25.34 -23.45 -70.71
N LEU A 2 -26.22 -22.46 -70.94
CA LEU A 2 -26.61 -21.48 -69.91
C LEU A 2 -27.50 -22.05 -68.79
N PHE A 3 -28.40 -22.99 -69.09
CA PHE A 3 -29.34 -23.55 -68.09
C PHE A 3 -28.66 -24.43 -67.02
N ALA A 4 -27.53 -25.07 -67.35
CA ALA A 4 -26.78 -25.88 -66.38
C ALA A 4 -26.05 -25.00 -65.36
N GLN A 5 -25.58 -23.81 -65.76
CA GLN A 5 -24.90 -22.88 -64.85
C GLN A 5 -25.88 -22.19 -63.88
N ILE A 6 -27.12 -21.93 -64.31
CA ILE A 6 -28.17 -21.35 -63.45
C ILE A 6 -28.66 -22.38 -62.41
N ALA A 7 -28.77 -23.66 -62.79
CA ALA A 7 -29.17 -24.71 -61.85
C ALA A 7 -28.13 -24.96 -60.75
N VAL A 8 -26.83 -24.85 -61.07
CA VAL A 8 -25.74 -25.04 -60.10
C VAL A 8 -25.60 -23.85 -59.16
N THR A 9 -25.81 -22.61 -59.63
CA THR A 9 -25.84 -21.43 -58.73
C THR A 9 -27.10 -21.40 -57.87
N ALA A 10 -28.24 -21.88 -58.36
CA ALA A 10 -29.44 -22.04 -57.55
C ALA A 10 -29.27 -23.13 -56.47
N LEU A 11 -28.66 -24.29 -56.79
CA LEU A 11 -28.40 -25.33 -55.80
C LEU A 11 -27.38 -24.90 -54.73
N LEU A 12 -26.35 -24.13 -55.11
CA LEU A 12 -25.37 -23.57 -54.17
C LEU A 12 -25.96 -22.46 -53.29
N SER A 13 -27.02 -21.77 -53.74
CA SER A 13 -27.72 -20.77 -52.93
C SER A 13 -28.70 -21.36 -51.90
N VAL A 14 -29.15 -22.61 -52.09
CA VAL A 14 -30.08 -23.28 -51.16
C VAL A 14 -29.35 -24.03 -50.03
N THR A 15 -28.06 -24.34 -50.18
CA THR A 15 -27.27 -25.01 -49.12
C THR A 15 -26.69 -24.06 -48.07
N GLY A 16 -27.01 -22.77 -48.10
CA GLY A 16 -26.37 -21.73 -47.29
C GLY A 16 -26.90 -21.52 -45.86
N ALA A 17 -27.73 -22.41 -45.30
CA ALA A 17 -28.37 -22.14 -44.00
C ALA A 17 -28.52 -23.35 -43.06
N LEU A 18 -27.61 -24.33 -43.13
CA LEU A 18 -27.50 -25.38 -42.12
C LEU A 18 -26.47 -24.98 -41.04
N GLY A 19 -26.76 -23.87 -40.36
CA GLY A 19 -26.03 -23.47 -39.15
C GLY A 19 -26.93 -23.64 -37.93
N LEU A 20 -26.35 -23.97 -36.77
CA LEU A 20 -27.12 -24.01 -35.52
C LEU A 20 -27.77 -22.65 -35.24
N THR A 21 -29.10 -22.61 -35.17
CA THR A 21 -29.86 -21.42 -34.77
C THR A 21 -30.51 -21.65 -33.42
N LEU A 22 -30.26 -20.75 -32.46
CA LEU A 22 -30.94 -20.79 -31.17
C LEU A 22 -32.33 -20.20 -31.29
N LYS A 23 -33.35 -20.95 -30.86
CA LYS A 23 -34.72 -20.46 -30.79
C LYS A 23 -35.05 -19.99 -29.37
N GLN A 24 -35.71 -18.83 -29.30
CA GLN A 24 -36.17 -18.20 -28.06
C GLN A 24 -35.08 -18.03 -26.97
N PRO A 25 -33.87 -17.54 -27.31
CA PRO A 25 -32.89 -17.22 -26.29
C PRO A 25 -33.45 -16.12 -25.39
N HIS A 26 -33.46 -16.35 -24.08
CA HIS A 26 -33.90 -15.36 -23.11
C HIS A 26 -33.01 -15.40 -21.87
N VAL A 27 -32.85 -14.22 -21.28
CA VAL A 27 -32.13 -14.01 -20.03
C VAL A 27 -33.16 -13.65 -18.96
N ALA A 28 -33.27 -14.47 -17.93
CA ALA A 28 -34.13 -14.23 -16.79
C ALA A 28 -33.31 -13.90 -15.55
N PHE A 29 -33.89 -13.10 -14.67
CA PHE A 29 -33.31 -12.74 -13.38
C PHE A 29 -34.14 -13.43 -12.29
N LEU A 30 -33.55 -14.35 -11.54
CA LEU A 30 -34.32 -15.20 -10.60
C LEU A 30 -34.62 -14.51 -9.27
N SER A 31 -33.69 -13.67 -8.78
CA SER A 31 -33.79 -13.01 -7.47
C SER A 31 -34.39 -11.59 -7.55
N SER A 32 -34.46 -11.04 -8.76
CA SER A 32 -35.00 -9.70 -9.02
C SER A 32 -36.29 -9.83 -9.81
N GLU A 33 -37.31 -9.04 -9.51
CA GLU A 33 -38.58 -9.01 -10.27
C GLU A 33 -38.42 -8.33 -11.66
N LYS A 34 -37.18 -8.23 -12.16
CA LYS A 34 -36.87 -7.73 -13.50
C LYS A 34 -37.49 -8.66 -14.54
N ARG A 35 -38.14 -8.07 -15.54
CA ARG A 35 -38.73 -8.83 -16.65
C ARG A 35 -37.62 -9.55 -17.43
N PRO A 36 -37.85 -10.80 -17.86
CA PRO A 36 -36.88 -11.51 -18.67
C PRO A 36 -36.65 -10.77 -19.99
N VAL A 37 -35.39 -10.68 -20.41
CA VAL A 37 -34.97 -10.04 -21.65
C VAL A 37 -34.86 -11.12 -22.72
N ALA A 38 -35.75 -11.06 -23.72
CA ALA A 38 -35.65 -11.92 -24.90
C ALA A 38 -34.56 -11.39 -25.83
N LEU A 39 -33.67 -12.28 -26.27
CA LEU A 39 -32.67 -12.00 -27.29
C LEU A 39 -33.22 -12.41 -28.66
N SER A 40 -32.74 -11.77 -29.71
CA SER A 40 -33.02 -12.19 -31.09
C SER A 40 -32.48 -13.60 -31.34
N PRO A 41 -33.03 -14.37 -32.29
CA PRO A 41 -32.49 -15.67 -32.65
C PRO A 41 -30.99 -15.59 -32.94
N VAL A 42 -30.21 -16.40 -32.24
CA VAL A 42 -28.74 -16.37 -32.32
C VAL A 42 -28.29 -17.35 -33.39
N SER A 43 -27.50 -16.87 -34.34
CA SER A 43 -26.82 -17.64 -35.39
C SER A 43 -25.35 -17.22 -35.46
N GLN A 44 -24.57 -17.81 -36.36
CA GLN A 44 -23.14 -17.47 -36.52
C GLN A 44 -22.87 -15.99 -36.82
N ASN A 45 -23.83 -15.26 -37.39
CA ASN A 45 -23.71 -13.83 -37.72
C ASN A 45 -24.45 -12.94 -36.71
N TYR A 46 -24.69 -13.42 -35.50
CA TYR A 46 -25.38 -12.64 -34.48
C TYR A 46 -24.53 -11.45 -34.04
N GLU A 47 -25.11 -10.25 -34.11
CA GLU A 47 -24.52 -9.05 -33.55
C GLU A 47 -24.86 -8.96 -32.06
N LYS A 48 -23.81 -8.78 -31.25
CA LYS A 48 -23.89 -8.59 -29.81
C LYS A 48 -24.91 -7.51 -29.42
N ALA A 49 -25.66 -7.74 -28.34
CA ALA A 49 -26.62 -6.75 -27.85
C ALA A 49 -25.94 -5.43 -27.47
N VAL A 50 -26.42 -4.32 -28.04
CA VAL A 50 -25.81 -2.97 -27.89
C VAL A 50 -25.88 -2.43 -26.46
N ARG A 51 -26.91 -2.83 -25.69
CA ARG A 51 -27.11 -2.35 -24.32
C ARG A 51 -26.62 -3.39 -23.32
N PRO A 52 -25.75 -3.01 -22.36
CA PRO A 52 -25.34 -3.92 -21.30
C PRO A 52 -26.52 -4.21 -20.36
N LEU A 53 -26.63 -5.45 -19.91
CA LEU A 53 -27.55 -5.87 -18.88
C LEU A 53 -26.99 -5.47 -17.51
N VAL A 54 -27.76 -4.68 -16.75
CA VAL A 54 -27.34 -4.18 -15.44
C VAL A 54 -27.90 -5.07 -14.34
N ILE A 55 -27.03 -5.52 -13.44
CA ILE A 55 -27.34 -6.31 -12.24
C ILE A 55 -27.08 -5.42 -11.03
N ASP A 56 -28.12 -5.21 -10.22
CA ASP A 56 -28.10 -4.22 -9.14
C ASP A 56 -27.96 -4.89 -7.76
N ARG A 57 -27.92 -6.23 -7.72
CA ARG A 57 -27.91 -7.02 -6.48
C ARG A 57 -26.86 -8.12 -6.53
N ALA A 58 -26.11 -8.27 -5.44
CA ALA A 58 -25.10 -9.31 -5.31
C ALA A 58 -25.70 -10.74 -5.30
N ASN A 59 -26.89 -10.92 -4.71
CA ASN A 59 -27.57 -12.22 -4.60
C ASN A 59 -28.37 -12.61 -5.86
N GLU A 60 -28.17 -11.91 -6.96
CA GLU A 60 -28.88 -12.16 -8.21
C GLU A 60 -28.33 -13.41 -8.91
N THR A 61 -29.24 -14.25 -9.42
CA THR A 61 -28.86 -15.37 -10.29
C THR A 61 -29.41 -15.10 -11.67
N LEU A 62 -28.50 -14.99 -12.63
CA LEU A 62 -28.83 -14.86 -14.04
C LEU A 62 -29.08 -16.26 -14.62
N GLU A 63 -30.22 -16.42 -15.28
CA GLU A 63 -30.59 -17.65 -15.97
C GLU A 63 -30.65 -17.38 -17.47
N PHE A 64 -29.74 -17.97 -18.23
CA PHE A 64 -29.78 -17.94 -19.70
C PHE A 64 -30.36 -19.26 -20.22
N SER A 65 -31.47 -19.17 -20.97
CA SER A 65 -32.16 -20.33 -21.50
C SER A 65 -32.43 -20.20 -22.99
N PHE A 66 -32.28 -21.30 -23.72
CA PHE A 66 -32.63 -21.39 -25.13
C PHE A 66 -33.06 -22.82 -25.51
N SER A 67 -33.73 -22.93 -26.65
CA SER A 67 -34.12 -24.21 -27.23
C SER A 67 -33.37 -24.45 -28.54
N LEU A 68 -32.88 -25.67 -28.71
CA LEU A 68 -32.21 -26.15 -29.91
C LEU A 68 -33.05 -27.25 -30.56
N GLU A 69 -33.47 -27.01 -31.80
CA GLU A 69 -34.21 -27.98 -32.62
C GLU A 69 -33.22 -28.71 -33.55
N THR A 70 -32.44 -29.62 -32.97
CA THR A 70 -31.54 -30.50 -33.72
C THR A 70 -31.74 -31.94 -33.33
N GLU A 71 -31.58 -32.85 -34.30
CA GLU A 71 -31.62 -34.30 -34.03
C GLU A 71 -30.42 -34.74 -33.17
N ASN A 72 -29.24 -34.15 -33.40
CA ASN A 72 -28.04 -34.42 -32.64
C ASN A 72 -27.79 -33.37 -31.55
N ARG A 73 -27.42 -33.86 -30.37
CA ARG A 73 -26.99 -33.03 -29.23
C ARG A 73 -25.55 -32.55 -29.45
N PRO A 74 -25.26 -31.24 -29.33
CA PRO A 74 -23.90 -30.73 -29.25
C PRO A 74 -23.11 -31.42 -28.14
N GLU A 75 -21.90 -31.87 -28.46
CA GLU A 75 -21.01 -32.51 -27.49
C GLU A 75 -20.47 -31.51 -26.46
N GLN A 76 -20.16 -30.29 -26.92
CA GLN A 76 -19.74 -29.19 -26.07
C GLN A 76 -20.81 -28.10 -26.08
N ALA A 77 -21.26 -27.71 -24.88
CA ALA A 77 -22.11 -26.55 -24.68
C ALA A 77 -21.63 -25.83 -23.41
N VAL A 78 -21.02 -24.67 -23.58
CA VAL A 78 -20.41 -23.91 -22.49
C VAL A 78 -20.81 -22.45 -22.60
N PHE A 79 -21.21 -21.88 -21.47
CA PHE A 79 -21.44 -20.45 -21.35
C PHE A 79 -20.24 -19.82 -20.64
N LEU A 80 -19.54 -18.93 -21.32
CA LEU A 80 -18.40 -18.19 -20.80
C LEU A 80 -18.86 -16.81 -20.34
N LEU A 81 -18.35 -16.37 -19.20
CA LEU A 81 -18.56 -15.03 -18.68
C LEU A 81 -17.22 -14.46 -18.21
N GLY A 82 -16.88 -13.26 -18.63
CA GLY A 82 -15.63 -12.65 -18.19
C GLY A 82 -15.23 -11.38 -18.93
N SER A 83 -14.01 -10.93 -18.67
CA SER A 83 -13.40 -9.81 -19.38
C SER A 83 -12.49 -10.36 -20.48
N VAL A 84 -12.97 -10.25 -21.73
CA VAL A 84 -12.22 -10.58 -22.95
C VAL A 84 -10.86 -9.86 -23.01
N PRO A 85 -10.74 -8.53 -22.75
CA PRO A 85 -9.45 -7.84 -22.86
C PRO A 85 -8.43 -8.30 -21.81
N ARG A 86 -8.89 -8.82 -20.66
CA ARG A 86 -8.02 -9.36 -19.60
C ARG A 86 -7.81 -10.87 -19.70
N SER A 87 -8.47 -11.53 -20.66
CA SER A 87 -8.51 -12.99 -20.82
C SER A 87 -8.88 -13.70 -19.50
N ALA A 88 -9.74 -13.08 -18.71
CA ALA A 88 -10.20 -13.61 -17.43
C ALA A 88 -11.65 -14.03 -17.61
N GLU A 89 -11.90 -15.33 -17.73
CA GLU A 89 -13.21 -15.90 -18.03
C GLU A 89 -13.49 -17.10 -17.13
N ILE A 90 -14.77 -17.32 -16.83
CA ILE A 90 -15.27 -18.50 -16.14
C ILE A 90 -16.28 -19.22 -17.05
N SER A 91 -16.26 -20.55 -17.02
CA SER A 91 -17.21 -21.40 -17.72
C SER A 91 -18.33 -21.89 -16.82
N PHE A 92 -19.54 -21.94 -17.37
CA PHE A 92 -20.72 -22.52 -16.75
C PHE A 92 -21.26 -23.66 -17.60
N GLU A 93 -21.61 -24.75 -16.93
CA GLU A 93 -22.22 -25.93 -17.55
C GLU A 93 -23.74 -25.80 -17.65
N PRO A 94 -24.35 -26.36 -18.72
CA PRO A 94 -25.79 -26.32 -18.90
C PRO A 94 -26.52 -27.40 -18.11
N ILE A 95 -27.72 -27.05 -17.66
CA ILE A 95 -28.75 -28.00 -17.25
C ILE A 95 -29.62 -28.29 -18.47
N ILE A 96 -29.60 -29.53 -18.94
CA ILE A 96 -30.27 -29.93 -20.19
C ILE A 96 -31.57 -30.65 -19.88
N LYS A 97 -32.65 -30.27 -20.56
CA LYS A 97 -33.95 -30.97 -20.53
C LYS A 97 -34.33 -31.40 -21.94
N THR A 98 -34.61 -32.69 -22.11
CA THR A 98 -35.08 -33.24 -23.39
C THR A 98 -36.58 -32.99 -23.56
N GLN A 99 -36.98 -32.42 -24.70
CA GLN A 99 -38.37 -32.28 -25.10
C GLN A 99 -38.66 -33.18 -26.31
N GLN A 100 -39.95 -33.33 -26.66
CA GLN A 100 -40.36 -34.21 -27.78
C GLN A 100 -39.79 -33.79 -29.15
N ASN A 101 -39.35 -32.53 -29.32
CA ASN A 101 -38.87 -31.98 -30.59
C ASN A 101 -37.56 -31.17 -30.46
N GLY A 102 -36.71 -31.49 -29.49
CA GLY A 102 -35.41 -30.82 -29.30
C GLY A 102 -34.90 -30.81 -27.85
N PHE A 103 -33.85 -30.02 -27.61
CA PHE A 103 -33.21 -29.89 -26.30
C PHE A 103 -33.33 -28.46 -25.77
N THR A 104 -33.74 -28.31 -24.52
CA THR A 104 -33.71 -27.02 -23.82
C THR A 104 -32.46 -26.95 -22.93
N TYR A 105 -31.69 -25.89 -23.12
CA TYR A 105 -30.48 -25.60 -22.34
C TYR A 105 -30.77 -24.48 -21.35
N ARG A 106 -30.24 -24.63 -20.14
CA ARG A 106 -30.36 -23.62 -19.09
C ARG A 106 -29.04 -23.46 -18.36
N PHE A 107 -28.49 -22.26 -18.38
CA PHE A 107 -27.29 -21.88 -17.65
C PHE A 107 -27.70 -21.02 -16.46
N LYS A 108 -27.18 -21.36 -15.27
CA LYS A 108 -27.42 -20.60 -14.05
C LYS A 108 -26.12 -19.99 -13.58
N VAL A 109 -26.10 -18.66 -13.52
CA VAL A 109 -24.95 -17.85 -13.14
C VAL A 109 -25.28 -17.10 -11.84
N PRO A 110 -24.94 -17.67 -10.68
CA PRO A 110 -25.07 -16.98 -9.41
C PRO A 110 -23.98 -15.90 -9.29
N VAL A 111 -24.39 -14.62 -9.26
CA VAL A 111 -23.47 -13.47 -9.19
C VAL A 111 -22.65 -13.47 -7.90
N GLU A 112 -23.27 -13.86 -6.79
CA GLU A 112 -22.61 -13.98 -5.48
C GLU A 112 -21.44 -14.97 -5.47
N LYS A 113 -21.50 -16.01 -6.32
CA LYS A 113 -20.47 -17.05 -6.39
C LYS A 113 -19.45 -16.82 -7.50
N LEU A 114 -19.47 -15.63 -8.13
CA LEU A 114 -18.44 -15.29 -9.09
C LEU A 114 -17.08 -15.19 -8.38
N PRO A 115 -15.98 -15.62 -9.05
CA PRO A 115 -14.64 -15.47 -8.52
C PRO A 115 -14.32 -14.02 -8.14
N GLU A 116 -13.60 -13.83 -7.03
CA GLU A 116 -13.16 -12.50 -6.58
C GLU A 116 -12.45 -11.67 -7.67
N PRO A 117 -11.58 -12.24 -8.54
CA PRO A 117 -10.95 -11.47 -9.61
C PRO A 117 -11.97 -10.91 -10.63
N LEU A 118 -13.02 -11.65 -10.96
CA LEU A 118 -14.06 -11.16 -11.90
C LEU A 118 -14.93 -10.09 -11.25
N LEU A 119 -15.26 -10.25 -9.97
CA LEU A 119 -15.96 -9.23 -9.20
C LEU A 119 -15.12 -7.95 -9.07
N TYR A 120 -13.81 -8.08 -8.83
CA TYR A 120 -12.89 -6.95 -8.81
C TYR A 120 -12.88 -6.20 -10.15
N LEU A 121 -12.83 -6.93 -11.27
CA LEU A 121 -12.83 -6.30 -12.59
C LEU A 121 -14.13 -5.53 -12.87
N ALA A 122 -15.26 -6.14 -12.53
CA ALA A 122 -16.56 -5.56 -12.79
C ALA A 122 -16.90 -4.36 -11.87
N LEU A 123 -16.53 -4.43 -10.59
CA LEU A 123 -16.92 -3.44 -9.58
C LEU A 123 -15.85 -2.36 -9.34
N GLU A 124 -14.59 -2.74 -9.18
CA GLU A 124 -13.52 -1.79 -8.85
C GLU A 124 -12.96 -1.12 -10.12
N SER A 125 -12.64 -1.93 -11.14
CA SER A 125 -12.15 -1.38 -12.42
C SER A 125 -13.25 -1.00 -13.41
N GLN A 126 -14.53 -1.20 -13.05
CA GLN A 126 -15.70 -0.84 -13.86
C GLN A 126 -15.67 -1.42 -15.29
N GLU A 127 -15.08 -2.61 -15.47
CA GLU A 127 -15.05 -3.33 -16.74
C GLU A 127 -16.39 -4.06 -16.99
N LEU A 128 -16.82 -4.13 -18.25
CA LEU A 128 -18.01 -4.89 -18.64
C LEU A 128 -17.66 -6.37 -18.80
N LEU A 129 -18.48 -7.27 -18.25
CA LEU A 129 -18.32 -8.71 -18.41
C LEU A 129 -19.07 -9.20 -19.66
N THR A 130 -18.36 -9.71 -20.65
CA THR A 130 -18.95 -10.27 -21.87
C THR A 130 -19.45 -11.69 -21.60
N ALA A 131 -20.68 -11.97 -22.01
CA ALA A 131 -21.25 -13.31 -22.04
C ALA A 131 -21.08 -13.93 -23.43
N THR A 132 -20.40 -15.07 -23.51
CA THR A 132 -20.11 -15.77 -24.77
C THR A 132 -20.65 -17.19 -24.72
N LEU A 133 -21.31 -17.62 -25.79
CA LEU A 133 -21.79 -18.99 -25.92
C LEU A 133 -20.91 -19.79 -26.87
N VAL A 134 -20.53 -20.98 -26.43
CA VAL A 134 -19.79 -21.96 -27.22
C VAL A 134 -20.64 -23.22 -27.35
N LEU A 135 -21.06 -23.54 -28.57
CA LEU A 135 -21.63 -24.84 -28.94
C LEU A 135 -20.72 -25.49 -29.96
N ALA A 136 -20.28 -26.72 -29.71
CA ALA A 136 -19.43 -27.44 -30.67
C ALA A 136 -19.78 -28.93 -30.73
N ASN A 137 -19.52 -29.52 -31.89
CA ASN A 137 -19.71 -30.93 -32.19
C ASN A 137 -18.46 -31.52 -32.85
N THR A 138 -18.19 -32.81 -32.67
CA THR A 138 -17.01 -33.52 -33.21
C THR A 138 -16.88 -33.40 -34.72
N ASN A 139 -18.00 -33.35 -35.43
CA ASN A 139 -18.01 -33.32 -36.89
C ASN A 139 -17.54 -31.99 -37.51
N GLY A 140 -17.25 -30.97 -36.70
CA GLY A 140 -16.51 -29.75 -37.05
C GLY A 140 -16.97 -29.02 -38.32
N GLY A 141 -17.64 -27.87 -38.18
CA GLY A 141 -18.06 -27.08 -39.35
C GLY A 141 -19.12 -26.02 -39.04
N SER A 142 -20.13 -25.91 -39.91
CA SER A 142 -21.30 -25.01 -39.74
C SER A 142 -22.14 -25.31 -38.50
N ASP A 143 -21.92 -26.46 -37.87
CA ASP A 143 -22.57 -26.89 -36.64
C ASP A 143 -21.90 -26.36 -35.37
N ASN A 144 -20.83 -25.58 -35.48
CA ASN A 144 -20.21 -24.91 -34.34
C ASN A 144 -20.73 -23.46 -34.22
N LEU A 145 -20.98 -23.02 -33.00
CA LEU A 145 -21.44 -21.67 -32.67
C LEU A 145 -20.50 -21.06 -31.63
N PHE A 146 -19.86 -19.96 -31.97
CA PHE A 146 -19.07 -19.13 -31.06
C PHE A 146 -19.55 -17.69 -31.21
N VAL A 147 -20.28 -17.18 -30.22
CA VAL A 147 -20.96 -15.88 -30.32
C VAL A 147 -20.95 -15.16 -28.97
N GLU A 148 -20.59 -13.87 -29.00
CA GLU A 148 -20.80 -12.94 -27.89
C GLU A 148 -22.27 -12.50 -27.86
N LEU A 149 -22.97 -12.79 -26.76
CA LEU A 149 -24.40 -12.55 -26.64
C LEU A 149 -24.72 -11.13 -26.18
N PHE A 150 -24.14 -10.73 -25.04
CA PHE A 150 -24.40 -9.43 -24.40
C PHE A 150 -23.28 -9.09 -23.41
N ASP A 151 -23.23 -7.82 -23.02
CA ASP A 151 -22.40 -7.35 -21.91
C ASP A 151 -23.20 -7.26 -20.62
N LEU A 152 -22.53 -7.49 -19.51
CA LEU A 152 -23.08 -7.49 -18.17
C LEU A 152 -22.33 -6.47 -17.32
N LYS A 153 -23.09 -5.51 -16.77
CA LYS A 153 -22.59 -4.49 -15.85
C LYS A 153 -23.09 -4.81 -14.45
N LEU A 154 -22.18 -4.91 -13.50
CA LEU A 154 -22.51 -5.05 -12.08
C LEU A 154 -22.55 -3.66 -11.45
N ASP A 155 -23.68 -3.31 -10.83
CA ASP A 155 -23.90 -2.01 -10.20
C ASP A 155 -24.41 -2.22 -8.77
N PHE A 156 -23.53 -2.77 -7.92
CA PHE A 156 -23.77 -2.96 -6.50
C PHE A 156 -22.46 -2.84 -5.73
N GLU A 157 -22.54 -2.49 -4.44
CA GLU A 157 -21.37 -2.45 -3.58
C GLU A 157 -21.03 -3.85 -3.06
N ALA A 158 -19.77 -4.25 -3.21
CA ALA A 158 -19.28 -5.48 -2.59
C ALA A 158 -19.17 -5.28 -1.07
N GLY A 159 -19.78 -6.17 -0.28
CA GLY A 159 -19.70 -6.12 1.19
C GLY A 159 -18.31 -6.46 1.75
N LYS A 160 -17.32 -6.76 0.89
CA LYS A 160 -15.95 -7.12 1.24
C LYS A 160 -14.99 -6.35 0.33
N GLU A 161 -13.83 -5.94 0.87
CA GLU A 161 -12.73 -5.41 0.07
C GLU A 161 -12.27 -6.47 -0.94
N LEU A 162 -12.55 -6.21 -2.22
CA LEU A 162 -12.11 -7.05 -3.32
C LEU A 162 -10.66 -6.72 -3.62
N SER A 163 -9.80 -7.74 -3.69
CA SER A 163 -8.42 -7.58 -4.12
C SER A 163 -8.16 -8.36 -5.39
N TRP A 164 -7.39 -7.75 -6.28
CA TRP A 164 -6.82 -8.47 -7.40
C TRP A 164 -5.78 -9.48 -6.85
N PRO A 165 -5.76 -10.73 -7.34
CA PRO A 165 -4.82 -11.73 -6.85
C PRO A 165 -3.38 -11.22 -6.99
N ALA A 166 -2.60 -11.38 -5.91
CA ALA A 166 -1.22 -10.93 -5.87
C ALA A 166 -0.43 -11.54 -7.03
N ARG A 167 0.05 -10.69 -7.94
CA ARG A 167 0.94 -11.06 -9.03
C ARG A 167 2.39 -10.79 -8.65
N LEU A 168 3.31 -11.37 -9.41
CA LEU A 168 4.75 -11.11 -9.30
C LEU A 168 5.10 -9.74 -9.88
N GLU A 169 4.51 -8.69 -9.32
CA GLU A 169 4.72 -7.29 -9.69
C GLU A 169 5.67 -6.63 -8.70
N SER A 170 6.36 -5.56 -9.14
CA SER A 170 7.21 -4.78 -8.25
C SER A 170 6.33 -4.11 -7.20
N GLN A 171 6.61 -4.40 -5.92
CA GLN A 171 5.95 -3.73 -4.81
C GLN A 171 6.36 -2.25 -4.74
N PRO A 172 5.52 -1.39 -4.14
CA PRO A 172 5.88 0.01 -3.91
C PRO A 172 7.12 0.12 -3.01
N GLU A 173 7.96 1.12 -3.28
CA GLU A 173 9.15 1.38 -2.49
C GLU A 173 8.79 1.82 -1.06
N ILE A 174 9.46 1.20 -0.07
CA ILE A 174 9.28 1.55 1.34
C ILE A 174 10.31 2.64 1.69
N THR A 175 9.83 3.85 1.98
CA THR A 175 10.68 4.96 2.41
C THR A 175 10.61 5.15 3.93
N HIS A 176 11.77 5.14 4.59
CA HIS A 176 11.83 5.37 6.04
C HIS A 176 11.78 6.87 6.35
N LEU A 177 10.72 7.31 7.04
CA LEU A 177 10.56 8.68 7.52
C LEU A 177 11.29 8.87 8.86
N PHE A 178 12.44 9.54 8.83
CA PHE A 178 13.18 9.89 10.04
C PHE A 178 12.44 10.92 10.88
N LYS A 179 12.63 10.85 12.21
CA LYS A 179 12.14 11.88 13.13
C LYS A 179 12.81 13.22 12.81
N GLY A 180 12.02 14.28 12.77
CA GLY A 180 12.52 15.64 12.61
C GLY A 180 13.45 16.06 13.76
N THR A 181 14.34 17.00 13.51
CA THR A 181 15.22 17.56 14.54
C THR A 181 14.40 18.35 15.58
N PRO A 182 14.75 18.27 16.88
CA PRO A 182 14.06 19.04 17.91
C PRO A 182 14.29 20.54 17.69
N LYS A 183 13.26 21.34 18.00
CA LYS A 183 13.35 22.81 17.92
C LYS A 183 14.25 23.33 19.05
N THR A 184 15.28 24.10 18.72
CA THR A 184 16.18 24.77 19.67
C THR A 184 15.77 26.23 19.90
N ALA A 185 16.21 26.82 21.01
CA ALA A 185 15.95 28.23 21.34
C ALA A 185 16.70 29.18 20.38
N PRO A 186 16.16 30.37 20.11
CA PRO A 186 16.82 31.34 19.22
C PRO A 186 18.11 31.88 19.86
N ALA A 187 19.15 32.06 19.04
CA ALA A 187 20.50 32.39 19.49
C ALA A 187 20.59 33.67 20.34
N TRP A 188 19.77 34.67 20.05
CA TRP A 188 19.77 35.95 20.77
C TRP A 188 19.31 35.80 22.23
N ILE A 189 18.35 34.91 22.53
CA ILE A 189 17.90 34.66 23.90
C ILE A 189 19.01 33.98 24.70
N THR A 190 19.63 32.95 24.13
CA THR A 190 20.73 32.22 24.76
C THR A 190 21.93 33.12 25.03
N SER A 191 22.30 33.97 24.05
CA SER A 191 23.41 34.92 24.19
C SER A 191 23.11 35.99 25.25
N SER A 192 21.90 36.58 25.24
CA SER A 192 21.51 37.59 26.23
C SER A 192 21.53 37.02 27.65
N THR A 193 21.01 35.81 27.83
CA THR A 193 20.97 35.15 29.14
C THR A 193 22.39 34.85 29.65
N SER A 194 23.28 34.38 28.78
CA SER A 194 24.70 34.16 29.12
C SER A 194 25.38 35.47 29.53
N MET A 195 25.11 36.57 28.82
CA MET A 195 25.64 37.89 29.15
C MET A 195 25.16 38.39 30.52
N VAL A 196 23.89 38.16 30.87
CA VAL A 196 23.34 38.50 32.20
C VAL A 196 24.04 37.71 33.30
N VAL A 197 24.28 36.41 33.13
CA VAL A 197 25.03 35.60 34.10
C VAL A 197 26.46 36.12 34.27
N GLY A 198 27.14 36.46 33.17
CA GLY A 198 28.47 37.07 33.21
C GLY A 198 28.49 38.43 33.92
N ALA A 199 27.46 39.26 33.71
CA ALA A 199 27.31 40.55 34.39
C ALA A 199 27.11 40.37 35.90
N CYS A 200 26.28 39.41 36.34
CA CYS A 200 26.11 39.09 37.75
C CYS A 200 27.44 38.67 38.41
N PHE A 201 28.25 37.86 37.73
CA PHE A 201 29.59 37.49 38.20
C PHE A 201 30.53 38.70 38.33
N ALA A 202 30.51 39.62 37.35
CA ALA A 202 31.30 40.85 37.42
C ALA A 202 30.86 41.75 38.59
N VAL A 203 29.55 41.89 38.82
CA VAL A 203 28.99 42.64 39.97
C VAL A 203 29.47 42.05 41.29
N LEU A 204 29.52 40.72 41.42
CA LEU A 204 30.05 40.05 42.61
C LEU A 204 31.52 40.42 42.86
N LEU A 205 32.36 40.42 41.82
CA LEU A 205 33.77 40.80 41.95
C LEU A 205 33.92 42.28 42.39
N VAL A 206 33.14 43.19 41.81
CA VAL A 206 33.13 44.61 42.20
C VAL A 206 32.68 44.78 43.64
N ALA A 207 31.68 44.03 44.09
CA ALA A 207 31.21 44.05 45.48
C ALA A 207 32.29 43.59 46.46
N TRP A 208 33.05 42.54 46.13
CA TRP A 208 34.18 42.11 46.96
C TRP A 208 35.31 43.15 47.00
N MET A 209 35.57 43.85 45.89
CA MET A 209 36.53 44.96 45.85
C MET A 209 36.07 46.14 46.71
N SER A 210 34.81 46.54 46.61
CA SER A 210 34.28 47.68 47.39
C SER A 210 34.21 47.39 48.90
N MET A 211 33.99 46.13 49.28
CA MET A 211 34.07 45.67 50.67
C MET A 211 35.51 45.56 51.20
N GLY A 212 36.52 45.84 50.37
CA GLY A 212 37.92 45.79 50.78
C GLY A 212 38.45 44.38 51.06
N MET A 213 37.76 43.32 50.59
CA MET A 213 38.17 41.93 50.84
C MET A 213 39.57 41.64 50.32
N PHE A 214 39.95 42.21 49.18
CA PHE A 214 41.30 42.04 48.63
C PHE A 214 42.38 42.81 49.41
N SER A 215 42.02 43.90 50.09
CA SER A 215 42.94 44.67 50.94
C SER A 215 43.07 44.07 52.35
N ALA A 216 42.09 43.27 52.79
CA ALA A 216 42.10 42.56 54.05
C ALA A 216 42.98 41.29 54.03
N VAL A 217 43.39 40.81 52.86
CA VAL A 217 44.27 39.64 52.71
C VAL A 217 45.72 40.05 52.95
N SER A 218 46.24 39.78 54.15
CA SER A 218 47.67 39.88 54.43
C SER A 218 48.39 38.61 53.99
N LEU A 219 49.10 38.66 52.86
CA LEU A 219 49.99 37.55 52.46
C LEU A 219 51.17 37.48 53.45
N PRO A 220 51.51 36.29 54.00
CA PRO A 220 52.65 36.18 54.91
C PRO A 220 53.94 36.45 54.13
N LEU A 221 54.68 37.52 54.50
CA LEU A 221 55.94 37.94 53.87
C LEU A 221 57.15 37.05 54.23
N SER A 222 56.95 35.95 54.96
CA SER A 222 58.04 35.00 55.27
C SER A 222 58.21 34.01 54.12
N SER A 223 59.43 33.93 53.57
CA SER A 223 59.75 33.18 52.34
C SER A 223 59.28 31.71 52.34
N SER A 224 59.22 31.06 53.52
CA SER A 224 58.75 29.68 53.62
C SER A 224 57.22 29.55 53.60
N LYS A 225 56.47 30.48 54.21
CA LYS A 225 55.00 30.45 54.23
C LYS A 225 54.42 30.86 52.88
N THR A 226 55.02 31.85 52.21
CA THR A 226 54.59 32.31 50.88
C THR A 226 54.63 31.18 49.84
N LEU A 227 55.64 30.30 49.93
CA LEU A 227 55.79 29.18 49.01
C LEU A 227 54.63 28.18 49.13
N TYR A 228 54.21 27.83 50.35
CA TYR A 228 53.06 26.94 50.56
C TYR A 228 51.74 27.58 50.11
N VAL A 229 51.57 28.89 50.32
CA VAL A 229 50.39 29.64 49.82
C VAL A 229 50.32 29.60 48.30
N LEU A 230 51.41 29.90 47.62
CA LEU A 230 51.45 29.92 46.15
C LEU A 230 51.26 28.51 45.57
N ALA A 231 51.92 27.50 46.16
CA ALA A 231 51.74 26.11 45.74
C ALA A 231 50.29 25.63 45.92
N PHE A 232 49.65 25.98 47.03
CA PHE A 232 48.25 25.61 47.28
C PHE A 232 47.28 26.30 46.31
N ILE A 233 47.46 27.60 46.05
CA ILE A 233 46.66 28.34 45.05
C ILE A 233 46.89 27.75 43.65
N ALA A 234 48.14 27.41 43.30
CA ALA A 234 48.46 26.78 42.02
C ALA A 234 47.77 25.42 41.86
N CYS A 235 47.66 24.63 42.93
CA CYS A 235 46.91 23.38 42.91
C CYS A 235 45.40 23.60 42.75
N ILE A 236 44.82 24.63 43.40
CA ILE A 236 43.40 24.98 43.22
C ILE A 236 43.13 25.37 41.75
N VAL A 237 43.92 26.30 41.20
CA VAL A 237 43.78 26.74 39.81
C VAL A 237 44.06 25.59 38.84
N GLY A 238 45.05 24.75 39.14
CA GLY A 238 45.37 23.55 38.37
C GLY A 238 44.22 22.54 38.34
N MET A 239 43.48 22.40 39.45
CA MET A 239 42.32 21.51 39.51
C MET A 239 41.17 22.04 38.65
N GLU A 240 40.89 23.35 38.71
CA GLU A 240 39.91 24.00 37.82
C GLU A 240 40.30 23.82 36.34
N TYR A 241 41.59 23.94 36.01
CA TYR A 241 42.08 23.69 34.66
C TYR A 241 41.84 22.25 34.21
N VAL A 242 42.07 21.25 35.08
CA VAL A 242 41.77 19.85 34.78
C VAL A 242 40.27 19.64 34.48
N PHE A 243 39.38 20.32 35.21
CA PHE A 243 37.94 20.27 34.95
C PHE A 243 37.55 20.99 33.66
N VAL A 244 38.17 22.11 33.31
CA VAL A 244 37.96 22.77 32.01
C VAL A 244 38.38 21.86 30.87
N GLN A 245 39.52 21.18 30.97
CA GLN A 245 39.96 20.20 29.97
C GLN A 245 38.99 19.03 29.84
N TYR A 246 38.44 18.55 30.96
CA TYR A 246 37.39 17.53 30.94
C TYR A 246 36.14 18.02 30.21
N TYR A 247 35.67 19.23 30.51
CA TYR A 247 34.53 19.84 29.83
C TYR A 247 34.74 20.01 28.32
N LEU A 248 35.97 20.34 27.90
CA LEU A 248 36.34 20.49 26.49
C LEU A 248 36.55 19.15 25.75
N GLY A 249 36.51 18.02 26.45
CA GLY A 249 36.50 16.69 25.84
C GLY A 249 37.63 15.74 26.25
N ALA A 250 38.41 16.05 27.28
CA ALA A 250 39.39 15.09 27.81
C ALA A 250 38.69 13.82 28.32
N SER A 251 39.32 12.65 28.14
CA SER A 251 38.77 11.39 28.64
C SER A 251 38.80 11.34 30.17
N ILE A 252 37.84 10.63 30.76
CA ILE A 252 37.72 10.53 32.21
C ILE A 252 38.98 9.97 32.89
N PHE A 253 39.69 9.04 32.25
CA PHE A 253 40.92 8.47 32.80
C PHE A 253 42.08 9.47 32.80
N VAL A 254 42.20 10.29 31.75
CA VAL A 254 43.18 11.38 31.68
C VAL A 254 42.85 12.43 32.75
N THR A 255 41.57 12.80 32.90
CA THR A 255 41.12 13.72 33.95
C THR A 255 41.45 13.17 35.34
N LEU A 256 41.18 11.90 35.59
CA LEU A 256 41.44 11.26 36.88
C LEU A 256 42.94 11.21 37.20
N GLU A 257 43.78 10.90 36.21
CA GLU A 257 45.24 10.90 36.35
C GLU A 257 45.78 12.31 36.68
N HIS A 258 45.37 13.32 35.90
CA HIS A 258 45.83 14.70 36.14
C HIS A 258 45.30 15.24 37.47
N ALA A 259 44.03 14.96 37.81
CA ALA A 259 43.45 15.29 39.09
C ALA A 259 44.21 14.62 40.25
N PHE A 260 44.63 13.36 40.09
CA PHE A 260 45.41 12.66 41.11
C PHE A 260 46.74 13.37 41.41
N TYR A 261 47.50 13.74 40.38
CA TYR A 261 48.77 14.47 40.58
C TYR A 261 48.56 15.86 41.21
N VAL A 262 47.57 16.61 40.75
CA VAL A 262 47.25 17.94 41.29
C VAL A 262 46.77 17.85 42.75
N CYS A 263 45.92 16.87 43.06
CA CYS A 263 45.42 16.62 44.42
C CYS A 263 46.53 16.22 45.39
N LEU A 264 47.48 15.38 44.96
CA LEU A 264 48.62 15.02 45.81
C LEU A 264 49.45 16.27 46.21
N GLY A 265 49.76 17.13 45.23
CA GLY A 265 50.44 18.40 45.49
C GLY A 265 49.61 19.36 46.36
N GLY A 266 48.31 19.43 46.10
CA GLY A 266 47.37 20.28 46.83
C GLY A 266 47.17 19.86 48.28
N LEU A 267 47.10 18.55 48.54
CA LEU A 267 46.93 17.99 49.89
C LEU A 267 48.18 18.25 50.74
N PHE A 268 49.38 18.04 50.18
CA PHE A 268 50.62 18.30 50.89
C PHE A 268 50.83 19.79 51.18
N SER A 269 50.68 20.65 50.15
CA SER A 269 50.84 22.11 50.31
C SER A 269 49.76 22.71 51.21
N GLY A 270 48.51 22.28 51.07
CA GLY A 270 47.38 22.71 51.89
C GLY A 270 47.51 22.30 53.35
N ALA A 271 47.93 21.06 53.62
CA ALA A 271 48.18 20.60 55.00
C ALA A 271 49.26 21.43 55.69
N LYS A 272 50.38 21.72 54.99
CA LYS A 272 51.47 22.56 55.52
C LYS A 272 51.05 24.01 55.70
N LEU A 273 50.27 24.56 54.77
CA LEU A 273 49.71 25.90 54.86
C LEU A 273 48.79 26.05 56.08
N LEU A 274 47.83 25.14 56.27
CA LEU A 274 46.90 25.17 57.41
C LEU A 274 47.63 25.03 58.74
N GLN A 275 48.64 24.14 58.82
CA GLN A 275 49.50 24.03 60.00
C GLN A 275 50.23 25.34 60.31
N SER A 276 50.66 26.07 59.27
CA SER A 276 51.39 27.34 59.43
C SER A 276 50.53 28.53 59.89
N PHE A 277 49.19 28.41 59.77
CA PHE A 277 48.21 29.37 60.28
C PHE A 277 47.66 29.00 61.66
N SER A 278 47.82 27.74 62.09
CA SER A 278 47.41 27.27 63.41
C SER A 278 48.44 27.60 64.52
N GLN A 279 49.58 28.22 64.17
CA GLN A 279 50.64 28.66 65.07
C GLN A 279 50.69 30.18 65.11
#